data_AF-A0A7J9HD55-F1
#
_entry.id   AF-A0A7J9HD55-F1
#
_cell.length_a   1.000
_cell.length_b   1.000
_cell.length_c   1.000
_cell.angle_alpha   90.00
_cell.angle_beta   90.00
_cell.angle_gamma   90.00
#
_symmetry.space_group_name_H-M   'P 1'
#
loop_
_entity.id
_entity.type
_entity.pdbx_description
1 polymer ?
#
loop_
_entity_poly.entity_id
_entity_poly.type
_entity_poly.pdbx_seq_one_letter_code
_entity_poly.pdbx_strand_id
1 'polypeptide(L)'
;MTEDNGNPIWKNRVESWKEKKNKKKKTSIKVEIEAQVPPEQLMEDKPAADAFQPLSTVIPIPKSRLAPYRTVIIMRLIILGLFFHYRVTNPVDSAFALWLTSVICEIWFAFSWVLDQFPKWYPINRDTYIDRLSARYEREGEPSELAAVDFFVSTVDPLKEPPLITANTVLSILALDYPVDKVSCYVSDDGAAMLSFESLVETADFARKWVPFCKKFSIEPRAPEFYFSQKIDYLKDKVQSSFVKERRAMKRDYEEFKIRINALVAKAQKTPEEGWTMQDGTPWPGNNTRDHPGMIQVFLGYSGAP
;
A
#
# COMPACT_ATOMS: atom_id res chain seq x y z
N MET A 1 -21.41 -40.82 46.68
CA MET A 1 -22.07 -41.29 45.45
C MET A 1 -22.25 -40.08 44.56
N THR A 2 -21.44 -40.00 43.52
CA THR A 2 -21.36 -38.86 42.60
C THR A 2 -22.57 -38.83 41.66
N GLU A 3 -23.06 -37.60 41.48
CA GLU A 3 -23.92 -37.01 40.47
C GLU A 3 -24.20 -37.83 39.19
N ASP A 4 -25.47 -37.86 38.78
CA ASP A 4 -25.82 -37.86 37.36
C ASP A 4 -27.14 -37.12 37.14
N ASN A 5 -27.04 -35.84 36.75
CA ASN A 5 -28.15 -35.14 36.12
C ASN A 5 -27.61 -34.24 34.99
N GLY A 6 -26.99 -34.89 34.01
CA GLY A 6 -26.46 -34.27 32.80
C GLY A 6 -27.52 -34.07 31.72
N ASN A 7 -28.23 -32.94 31.80
CA ASN A 7 -28.83 -32.12 30.74
C ASN A 7 -29.25 -32.84 29.40
N PRO A 8 -30.55 -33.15 29.18
CA PRO A 8 -31.06 -33.91 28.03
C PRO A 8 -31.06 -33.15 26.67
N ILE A 9 -30.67 -31.87 26.65
CA ILE A 9 -30.84 -30.98 25.50
C ILE A 9 -29.83 -31.27 24.38
N TRP A 10 -28.61 -31.72 24.72
CA TRP A 10 -27.56 -31.96 23.72
C TRP A 10 -27.80 -33.24 22.90
N LYS A 11 -28.33 -34.30 23.52
CA LYS A 11 -28.68 -35.56 22.84
C LYS A 11 -29.74 -35.33 21.76
N ASN A 12 -30.79 -34.58 22.09
CA ASN A 12 -31.87 -34.24 21.14
C ASN A 12 -31.35 -33.42 19.94
N ARG A 13 -30.36 -32.55 20.14
CA ARG A 13 -29.73 -31.79 19.04
C ARG A 13 -28.93 -32.68 18.09
N VAL A 14 -28.18 -33.66 18.63
CA VAL A 14 -27.38 -34.58 17.83
C VAL A 14 -28.27 -35.53 17.02
N GLU A 15 -29.38 -35.98 17.58
CA GLU A 15 -30.37 -36.80 16.86
C GLU A 15 -31.05 -36.03 15.74
N SER A 16 -31.47 -34.78 15.99
CA SER A 16 -32.02 -33.88 14.94
C SER A 16 -31.03 -33.65 13.78
N TRP A 17 -29.73 -33.56 14.09
CA TRP A 17 -28.69 -33.44 13.07
C TRP A 17 -28.51 -34.72 12.24
N LYS A 18 -28.59 -35.90 12.87
CA LYS A 18 -28.53 -37.19 12.16
C LYS A 18 -29.74 -37.39 11.25
N GLU A 19 -30.94 -37.03 11.69
CA GLU A 19 -32.15 -37.11 10.87
C GLU A 19 -32.09 -36.17 9.66
N LYS A 20 -31.64 -34.92 9.83
CA LYS A 20 -31.44 -34.00 8.69
C LYS A 20 -30.45 -34.54 7.67
N LYS A 21 -29.37 -35.19 8.12
CA LYS A 21 -28.36 -35.78 7.23
C LYS A 21 -28.92 -36.98 6.46
N ASN A 22 -29.72 -37.82 7.12
CA ASN A 22 -30.39 -38.96 6.48
C ASN A 22 -31.51 -38.53 5.52
N LYS A 23 -32.26 -37.46 5.83
CA LYS A 23 -33.26 -36.89 4.92
C LYS A 23 -32.59 -36.38 3.64
N LYS A 24 -31.48 -35.63 3.76
CA LYS A 24 -30.70 -35.12 2.62
C LYS A 24 -30.09 -36.23 1.76
N LYS A 25 -29.78 -37.39 2.35
CA LYS A 25 -29.27 -38.58 1.65
C LYS A 25 -30.37 -39.41 0.98
N LYS A 26 -31.62 -39.35 1.48
CA LYS A 26 -32.80 -39.98 0.85
C LYS A 26 -33.34 -39.20 -0.34
N THR A 27 -33.15 -37.87 -0.38
CA THR A 27 -33.57 -37.04 -1.52
C THR A 27 -32.64 -37.15 -2.74
N SER A 28 -31.48 -37.80 -2.61
CA SER A 28 -30.49 -37.97 -3.69
C SER A 28 -30.47 -39.37 -4.33
N ILE A 29 -31.59 -40.12 -4.24
CA ILE A 29 -31.78 -41.36 -5.01
C ILE A 29 -32.69 -41.03 -6.20
N LYS A 30 -32.13 -41.17 -7.40
CA LYS A 30 -32.68 -40.88 -8.73
C LYS A 30 -34.13 -41.39 -8.94
N VAL A 31 -34.95 -40.54 -9.55
CA VAL A 31 -36.05 -40.96 -10.43
C VAL A 31 -35.70 -40.43 -11.82
N GLU A 32 -35.19 -41.33 -12.67
CA GLU A 32 -35.04 -41.13 -14.11
C GLU A 32 -36.44 -41.24 -14.72
N ILE A 33 -36.96 -40.14 -15.26
CA ILE A 33 -38.08 -40.14 -16.20
C ILE A 33 -37.58 -39.40 -17.44
N GLU A 34 -37.40 -40.16 -18.53
CA GLU A 34 -37.15 -39.64 -19.87
C GLU A 34 -38.32 -38.75 -20.31
N ALA A 35 -38.02 -37.52 -20.70
CA ALA A 35 -38.91 -36.70 -21.52
C ALA A 35 -38.04 -35.86 -22.47
N GLN A 36 -38.11 -36.19 -23.77
CA GLN A 36 -37.49 -35.46 -24.87
C GLN A 36 -38.19 -34.10 -25.08
N VAL A 37 -37.42 -33.00 -25.13
CA VAL A 37 -37.85 -31.65 -25.56
C VAL A 37 -36.66 -30.99 -26.32
N PRO A 38 -36.89 -30.19 -27.39
CA PRO A 38 -35.95 -29.99 -28.51
C PRO A 38 -34.74 -29.06 -28.26
N PRO A 39 -33.71 -29.07 -29.13
CA PRO A 39 -32.46 -28.37 -28.91
C PRO A 39 -32.51 -26.95 -29.49
N GLU A 40 -32.75 -25.95 -28.65
CA GLU A 40 -32.46 -24.56 -29.00
C GLU A 40 -32.27 -23.75 -27.72
N GLN A 41 -31.16 -23.00 -27.66
CA GLN A 41 -30.78 -22.00 -26.63
C GLN A 41 -30.08 -22.49 -25.35
N LEU A 42 -29.09 -23.37 -25.49
CA LEU A 42 -27.91 -23.33 -24.63
C LEU A 42 -26.76 -22.72 -25.44
N MET A 43 -26.77 -21.40 -25.57
CA MET A 43 -25.50 -20.69 -25.71
C MET A 43 -24.70 -21.04 -24.45
N GLU A 44 -23.62 -21.78 -24.64
CA GLU A 44 -22.63 -22.05 -23.62
C GLU A 44 -22.10 -20.70 -23.09
N ASP A 45 -22.68 -20.20 -22.00
CA ASP A 45 -21.93 -19.46 -21.00
C ASP A 45 -20.94 -20.45 -20.37
N LYS A 46 -19.90 -20.80 -21.13
CA LYS A 46 -18.66 -21.30 -20.55
C LYS A 46 -18.06 -20.10 -19.82
N PRO A 47 -17.99 -20.08 -18.47
CA PRO A 47 -17.11 -19.13 -17.82
C PRO A 47 -15.72 -19.35 -18.40
N ALA A 48 -15.17 -18.31 -19.04
CA ALA A 48 -13.87 -18.35 -19.68
C ALA A 48 -12.88 -19.06 -18.74
N ALA A 49 -12.12 -20.03 -19.27
CA ALA A 49 -11.21 -20.86 -18.48
C ALA A 49 -10.19 -20.05 -17.65
N ASP A 50 -10.01 -18.76 -17.97
CA ASP A 50 -9.15 -17.81 -17.27
C ASP A 50 -9.76 -17.23 -15.96
N ALA A 51 -11.06 -17.41 -15.73
CA ALA A 51 -11.75 -16.91 -14.53
C ALA A 51 -11.29 -17.60 -13.22
N PHE A 52 -10.59 -18.74 -13.30
CA PHE A 52 -10.18 -19.53 -12.13
C PHE A 52 -8.68 -19.49 -11.83
N GLN A 53 -7.88 -18.75 -12.60
CA GLN A 53 -6.44 -18.66 -12.33
C GLN A 53 -6.18 -17.83 -11.05
N PRO A 54 -5.20 -18.20 -10.21
CA PRO A 54 -4.87 -17.43 -9.02
C PRO A 54 -4.26 -16.07 -9.41
N LEU A 55 -4.74 -15.00 -8.77
CA LEU A 55 -4.25 -13.62 -8.96
C LEU A 55 -2.93 -13.37 -8.22
N SER A 56 -2.66 -14.16 -7.18
CA SER A 56 -1.37 -14.18 -6.49
C SER A 56 -1.02 -15.60 -6.08
N THR A 57 0.28 -15.88 -5.97
CA THR A 57 0.80 -17.16 -5.52
C THR A 57 1.84 -16.96 -4.43
N VAL A 58 1.74 -17.77 -3.39
CA VAL A 58 2.75 -17.85 -2.34
C VAL A 58 3.85 -18.81 -2.79
N ILE A 59 5.08 -18.30 -2.91
CA ILE A 59 6.24 -19.09 -3.30
C ILE A 59 7.00 -19.51 -2.04
N PRO A 60 7.05 -20.82 -1.73
CA PRO A 60 7.84 -21.30 -0.62
C PRO A 60 9.33 -21.12 -0.93
N ILE A 61 10.10 -20.67 0.06
CA ILE A 61 11.57 -20.63 -0.09
C ILE A 61 12.08 -22.07 -0.30
N PRO A 62 13.01 -22.29 -1.25
CA PRO A 62 13.61 -23.60 -1.46
C PRO A 62 14.14 -24.19 -0.16
N LYS A 63 13.76 -25.44 0.13
CA LYS A 63 14.16 -26.15 1.36
C LYS A 63 15.68 -26.20 1.53
N SER A 64 16.42 -26.24 0.42
CA SER A 64 17.89 -26.22 0.40
C SER A 64 18.51 -24.98 1.04
N ARG A 65 17.82 -23.82 1.04
CA ARG A 65 18.27 -22.60 1.69
C ARG A 65 17.72 -22.46 3.10
N LEU A 66 16.47 -22.88 3.31
CA LEU A 66 15.77 -22.70 4.59
C LEU A 66 16.22 -23.70 5.67
N ALA A 67 16.49 -24.95 5.28
CA ALA A 67 16.97 -25.97 6.21
C ALA A 67 18.31 -25.60 6.89
N PRO A 68 19.40 -25.24 6.15
CA PRO A 68 20.65 -24.87 6.80
C PRO A 68 20.51 -23.62 7.66
N TYR A 69 19.71 -22.63 7.25
CA TYR A 69 19.41 -21.45 8.06
C TYR A 69 18.80 -21.82 9.43
N ARG A 70 17.77 -22.67 9.44
CA ARG A 70 17.12 -23.14 10.68
C ARG A 70 18.08 -23.95 11.55
N THR A 71 18.89 -24.81 10.94
CA THR A 71 19.91 -25.58 11.66
C THR A 71 20.91 -24.66 12.37
N VAL A 72 21.40 -23.62 11.70
CA VAL A 72 22.34 -22.66 12.28
C VAL A 72 21.69 -21.88 13.44
N ILE A 73 20.42 -21.48 13.32
CA ILE A 73 19.71 -20.80 14.41
C ILE A 73 19.55 -21.71 15.64
N ILE A 74 19.12 -22.96 15.44
CA ILE A 74 18.99 -23.93 16.53
C ILE A 74 20.35 -24.16 17.20
N MET A 75 21.40 -24.37 16.41
CA MET A 75 22.77 -24.53 16.92
C MET A 75 23.20 -23.33 17.75
N ARG A 76 22.95 -22.10 17.25
CA ARG A 76 23.25 -20.87 17.97
C ARG A 76 22.49 -20.76 19.29
N LEU A 77 21.22 -21.17 19.33
CA LEU A 77 20.42 -21.20 20.56
C LEU A 77 21.02 -22.17 21.59
N ILE A 78 21.48 -23.35 21.15
CA ILE A 78 22.16 -24.33 22.02
C ILE A 78 23.46 -23.73 22.57
N ILE A 79 24.28 -23.12 21.70
CA ILE A 79 25.55 -22.48 22.11
C ILE A 79 25.28 -21.36 23.13
N LEU A 80 24.25 -20.53 22.90
CA LEU A 80 23.86 -19.48 23.84
C LEU A 80 23.41 -20.08 25.19
N GLY A 81 22.61 -21.15 25.18
CA GLY A 81 22.19 -21.83 26.41
C GLY A 81 23.36 -22.36 27.22
N LEU A 82 24.33 -23.00 26.56
CA LEU A 82 25.56 -23.48 27.20
C LEU A 82 26.43 -22.33 27.70
N PHE A 83 26.56 -21.25 26.91
CA PHE A 83 27.28 -20.04 27.28
C PHE A 83 26.71 -19.43 28.56
N PHE A 84 25.39 -19.20 28.64
CA PHE A 84 24.77 -18.64 29.83
C PHE A 84 24.85 -19.59 31.03
N HIS A 85 24.67 -20.89 30.82
CA HIS A 85 24.83 -21.86 31.90
C HIS A 85 26.24 -21.79 32.52
N TYR A 86 27.28 -21.79 31.68
CA TYR A 86 28.66 -21.64 32.14
C TYR A 86 28.90 -20.27 32.81
N ARG A 87 28.39 -19.20 32.21
CA ARG A 87 28.56 -17.81 32.67
C ARG A 87 27.94 -17.57 34.05
N VAL A 88 26.77 -18.18 34.33
CA VAL A 88 26.08 -18.09 35.63
C VAL A 88 26.70 -19.01 36.68
N THR A 89 27.18 -20.19 36.31
CA THR A 89 27.79 -21.16 37.24
C THR A 89 29.24 -20.84 37.62
N ASN A 90 29.93 -19.98 36.87
CA ASN A 90 31.30 -19.53 37.13
C ASN A 90 31.34 -18.01 37.41
N PRO A 91 30.92 -17.57 38.61
CA PRO A 91 31.01 -16.17 39.00
C PRO A 91 32.45 -15.69 39.20
N VAL A 92 32.69 -14.39 39.03
CA VAL A 92 33.98 -13.75 39.33
C VAL A 92 33.86 -13.02 40.66
N ASP A 93 34.28 -13.69 41.73
CA ASP A 93 34.12 -13.20 43.10
C ASP A 93 34.94 -11.93 43.39
N SER A 94 36.04 -11.71 42.67
CA SER A 94 36.89 -10.51 42.81
C SER A 94 36.23 -9.22 42.31
N ALA A 95 35.22 -9.31 41.45
CA ALA A 95 34.55 -8.17 40.83
C ALA A 95 33.05 -8.44 40.59
N PHE A 96 32.35 -8.90 41.64
CA PHE A 96 30.98 -9.38 41.56
C PHE A 96 30.00 -8.37 40.94
N ALA A 97 30.09 -7.09 41.29
CA ALA A 97 29.19 -6.06 40.75
C ALA A 97 29.33 -5.89 39.23
N LEU A 98 30.56 -5.84 38.72
CA LEU A 98 30.83 -5.75 37.28
C LEU A 98 30.38 -7.02 36.54
N TRP A 99 30.62 -8.19 37.15
CA TRP A 99 30.16 -9.46 36.64
C TRP A 99 28.63 -9.51 36.53
N LEU A 100 27.92 -9.10 37.60
CA LEU A 100 26.46 -9.13 37.67
C LEU A 100 25.83 -8.21 36.62
N THR A 101 26.34 -6.98 36.48
CA THR A 101 25.86 -6.05 35.45
C THR A 101 26.08 -6.61 34.05
N SER A 102 27.27 -7.18 33.77
CA SER A 102 27.57 -7.82 32.49
C SER A 102 26.60 -8.97 32.19
N VAL A 103 26.36 -9.89 33.13
CA VAL A 103 25.46 -11.04 32.94
C VAL A 103 24.02 -10.60 32.70
N ILE A 104 23.51 -9.62 33.45
CA ILE A 104 22.15 -9.09 33.24
C ILE A 104 22.02 -8.49 31.84
N CYS A 105 22.99 -7.68 31.39
CA CYS A 105 22.99 -7.11 30.05
C CYS A 105 23.03 -8.20 28.97
N GLU A 106 23.90 -9.21 29.12
CA GLU A 106 24.02 -10.33 28.16
C GLU A 106 22.72 -11.14 28.07
N ILE A 107 22.08 -11.46 29.20
CA ILE A 107 20.78 -12.16 29.23
C ILE A 107 19.71 -11.34 28.51
N TRP A 108 19.68 -10.02 28.75
CA TRP A 108 18.73 -9.13 28.07
C TRP A 108 18.94 -9.12 26.55
N PHE A 109 20.19 -9.02 26.08
CA PHE A 109 20.52 -9.09 24.66
C PHE A 109 20.15 -10.45 24.05
N ALA A 110 20.39 -11.55 24.76
CA ALA A 110 20.03 -12.88 24.28
C ALA A 110 18.53 -13.07 24.18
N PHE A 111 17.77 -12.60 25.17
CA PHE A 111 16.30 -12.61 25.12
C PHE A 111 15.78 -11.77 23.95
N SER A 112 16.30 -10.55 23.78
CA SER A 112 15.97 -9.69 22.63
C SER A 112 16.30 -10.37 21.29
N TRP A 113 17.46 -11.02 21.17
CA TRP A 113 17.85 -11.76 19.97
C TRP A 113 16.92 -12.95 19.69
N VAL A 114 16.59 -13.76 20.70
CA VAL A 114 15.67 -14.90 20.53
C VAL A 114 14.30 -14.43 20.05
N LEU A 115 13.76 -13.38 20.66
CA LEU A 115 12.48 -12.78 20.26
C LEU A 115 12.54 -12.23 18.83
N ASP A 116 13.66 -11.64 18.41
CA ASP A 116 13.85 -11.13 17.05
C ASP A 116 13.99 -12.25 15.99
N GLN A 117 14.54 -13.42 16.36
CA GLN A 117 14.70 -14.55 15.44
C GLN A 117 13.42 -15.33 15.17
N PHE A 118 12.52 -15.46 16.16
CA PHE A 118 11.30 -16.25 15.98
C PHE A 118 10.39 -15.79 14.82
N PRO A 119 10.15 -14.49 14.62
CA PRO A 119 9.39 -14.01 13.45
C PRO A 119 10.01 -14.39 12.10
N LYS A 120 11.33 -14.60 12.04
CA LYS A 120 12.07 -14.93 10.81
C LYS A 120 12.04 -16.42 10.47
N TRP A 121 11.38 -17.26 11.28
CA TRP A 121 11.38 -18.72 11.12
C TRP A 121 10.68 -19.21 9.85
N TYR A 122 9.67 -18.49 9.38
CA TYR A 122 8.85 -18.87 8.23
C TYR A 122 8.76 -17.72 7.22
N PRO A 123 9.85 -17.47 6.45
CA PRO A 123 9.83 -16.47 5.40
C PRO A 123 8.94 -16.93 4.24
N ILE A 124 8.20 -15.99 3.66
CA ILE A 124 7.23 -16.23 2.58
C ILE A 124 7.49 -15.25 1.44
N ASN A 125 7.65 -15.76 0.21
CA ASN A 125 7.65 -14.94 -0.99
C ASN A 125 6.26 -14.94 -1.64
N ARG A 126 5.90 -13.86 -2.33
CA ARG A 126 4.62 -13.72 -3.03
C ARG A 126 4.84 -13.10 -4.40
N ASP A 127 4.23 -13.71 -5.40
CA ASP A 127 4.15 -13.17 -6.76
C ASP A 127 2.70 -12.80 -7.07
N THR A 128 2.54 -11.72 -7.83
CA THR A 128 1.25 -11.16 -8.26
C THR A 128 1.18 -11.13 -9.77
N TYR A 129 0.02 -11.47 -10.34
CA TYR A 129 -0.20 -11.55 -11.78
C TYR A 129 -1.19 -10.48 -12.22
N ILE A 130 -0.67 -9.34 -12.70
CA ILE A 130 -1.47 -8.16 -13.08
C ILE A 130 -2.27 -8.45 -14.35
N ASP A 131 -1.69 -9.18 -15.32
CA ASP A 131 -2.37 -9.53 -16.57
C ASP A 131 -3.66 -10.34 -16.34
N ARG A 132 -3.66 -11.19 -15.31
CA ARG A 132 -4.85 -11.97 -14.91
C ARG A 132 -5.89 -11.11 -14.20
N LEU A 133 -5.44 -10.06 -13.51
CA LEU A 133 -6.31 -9.11 -12.83
C LEU A 133 -7.06 -8.27 -13.86
N SER A 134 -6.34 -7.69 -14.83
CA SER A 134 -6.94 -6.89 -15.91
C SER A 134 -7.87 -7.73 -16.78
N ALA A 135 -7.46 -8.93 -17.20
CA ALA A 135 -8.32 -9.84 -17.98
C ALA A 135 -9.63 -10.21 -17.26
N ARG A 136 -9.67 -10.18 -15.92
CA ARG A 136 -10.85 -10.55 -15.14
C ARG A 136 -11.76 -9.37 -14.83
N TYR A 137 -11.19 -8.23 -14.43
CA TYR A 137 -11.92 -7.09 -13.86
C TYR A 137 -11.93 -5.83 -14.74
N GLU A 138 -11.15 -5.81 -15.81
CA GLU A 138 -11.09 -4.72 -16.80
C GLU A 138 -11.44 -5.28 -18.19
N ARG A 139 -12.63 -5.85 -18.31
CA ARG A 139 -13.11 -6.43 -19.57
C ARG A 139 -13.41 -5.33 -20.57
N GLU A 140 -12.92 -5.48 -21.80
CA GLU A 140 -13.14 -4.50 -22.86
C GLU A 140 -14.64 -4.35 -23.16
N GLY A 141 -15.14 -3.11 -23.11
CA GLY A 141 -16.55 -2.79 -23.39
C GLY A 141 -17.48 -2.85 -22.16
N GLU A 142 -17.02 -3.37 -21.02
CA GLU A 142 -17.75 -3.35 -19.74
C GLU A 142 -17.14 -2.29 -18.79
N PRO A 143 -17.92 -1.75 -17.83
CA PRO A 143 -17.36 -0.86 -16.82
C PRO A 143 -16.36 -1.63 -15.93
N SER A 144 -15.24 -1.00 -15.59
CA SER A 144 -14.23 -1.59 -14.72
C SER A 144 -14.81 -1.99 -13.36
N GLU A 145 -14.63 -3.24 -12.97
CA GLU A 145 -15.07 -3.81 -11.69
C GLU A 145 -14.05 -3.60 -10.56
N LEU A 146 -13.01 -2.82 -10.82
CA LEU A 146 -11.99 -2.45 -9.85
C LEU A 146 -12.56 -1.59 -8.71
N ALA A 147 -12.06 -1.83 -7.50
CA ALA A 147 -12.45 -1.08 -6.31
C ALA A 147 -11.90 0.35 -6.34
N ALA A 148 -12.59 1.29 -5.69
CA ALA A 148 -12.04 2.62 -5.46
C ALA A 148 -10.87 2.56 -4.47
N VAL A 149 -9.86 3.40 -4.68
CA VAL A 149 -8.66 3.52 -3.86
C VAL A 149 -8.42 4.99 -3.51
N ASP A 150 -8.39 5.27 -2.22
CA ASP A 150 -8.09 6.59 -1.69
C ASP A 150 -6.65 6.64 -1.17
N PHE A 151 -5.86 7.55 -1.72
CA PHE A 151 -4.50 7.83 -1.26
C PHE A 151 -4.52 8.98 -0.28
N PHE A 152 -3.88 8.80 0.87
CA PHE A 152 -3.72 9.84 1.89
C PHE A 152 -2.27 10.31 1.94
N VAL A 153 -2.08 11.62 1.78
CA VAL A 153 -0.78 12.31 1.93
C VAL A 153 -0.93 13.30 3.08
N SER A 154 -0.22 13.08 4.17
CA SER A 154 -0.17 13.99 5.31
C SER A 154 1.12 14.81 5.28
N THR A 155 0.99 16.13 5.43
CA THR A 155 2.11 17.07 5.62
C THR A 155 1.89 17.86 6.91
N VAL A 156 2.98 18.28 7.54
CA VAL A 156 2.92 18.99 8.84
C VAL A 156 3.36 20.44 8.72
N ASP A 157 4.48 20.70 8.05
CA ASP A 157 5.05 22.05 7.95
C ASP A 157 5.89 22.18 6.68
N PRO A 158 5.51 23.05 5.72
CA PRO A 158 6.22 23.18 4.45
C PRO A 158 7.63 23.78 4.59
N LEU A 159 8.01 24.31 5.77
CA LEU A 159 9.39 24.72 6.03
C LEU A 159 10.30 23.56 6.47
N LYS A 160 9.73 22.51 7.07
CA LYS A 160 10.46 21.29 7.43
C LYS A 160 10.51 20.30 6.28
N GLU A 161 9.41 20.19 5.55
CA GLU A 161 9.25 19.31 4.40
C GLU A 161 9.02 20.15 3.14
N PRO A 162 10.02 20.27 2.24
CA PRO A 162 9.90 21.14 1.08
C PRO A 162 8.63 20.80 0.26
N PRO A 163 7.79 21.80 -0.07
CA PRO A 163 6.50 21.56 -0.75
C PRO A 163 6.67 20.93 -2.14
N LEU A 164 7.86 21.09 -2.75
CA LEU A 164 8.22 20.42 -3.99
C LEU A 164 8.22 18.88 -3.85
N ILE A 165 8.63 18.33 -2.70
CA ILE A 165 8.62 16.88 -2.46
C ILE A 165 7.17 16.38 -2.37
N THR A 166 6.33 17.09 -1.61
CA THR A 166 4.89 16.81 -1.51
C THR A 166 4.22 16.87 -2.89
N ALA A 167 4.53 17.90 -3.69
CA ALA A 167 4.04 18.02 -5.06
C ALA A 167 4.46 16.83 -5.95
N ASN A 168 5.71 16.37 -5.87
CA ASN A 168 6.18 15.20 -6.61
C ASN A 168 5.43 13.91 -6.22
N THR A 169 5.16 13.72 -4.93
CA THR A 169 4.37 12.59 -4.44
C THR A 169 2.94 12.63 -4.98
N VAL A 170 2.28 13.80 -4.90
CA VAL A 170 0.93 14.01 -5.45
C VAL A 170 0.90 13.76 -6.96
N LEU A 171 1.86 14.30 -7.72
CA LEU A 171 1.95 14.07 -9.16
C LEU A 171 2.16 12.59 -9.51
N SER A 172 2.92 11.85 -8.70
CA SER A 172 3.11 10.42 -8.88
C SER A 172 1.83 9.62 -8.64
N ILE A 173 1.02 10.01 -7.64
CA ILE A 173 -0.27 9.40 -7.33
C ILE A 173 -1.29 9.69 -8.45
N LEU A 174 -1.40 10.95 -8.87
CA LEU A 174 -2.35 11.34 -9.94
C LEU A 174 -2.01 10.71 -11.30
N ALA A 175 -0.76 10.33 -11.52
CA ALA A 175 -0.32 9.68 -12.74
C ALA A 175 -0.40 8.14 -12.70
N LEU A 176 -0.97 7.54 -11.64
CA LEU A 176 -1.10 6.07 -11.53
C LEU A 176 -1.84 5.45 -12.72
N ASP A 177 -1.44 4.21 -13.03
CA ASP A 177 -2.10 3.37 -14.03
C ASP A 177 -3.26 2.63 -13.39
N TYR A 178 -4.37 3.36 -13.26
CA TYR A 178 -5.62 2.91 -12.69
C TYR A 178 -6.76 3.76 -13.28
N PRO A 179 -8.01 3.26 -13.29
CA PRO A 179 -9.16 4.03 -13.74
C PRO A 179 -9.31 5.35 -12.97
N VAL A 180 -9.52 6.45 -13.71
CA VAL A 180 -9.58 7.81 -13.14
C VAL A 180 -10.80 8.03 -12.25
N ASP A 181 -11.84 7.23 -12.40
CA ASP A 181 -13.05 7.23 -11.57
C ASP A 181 -12.88 6.48 -10.25
N LYS A 182 -11.77 5.77 -10.08
CA LYS A 182 -11.49 4.93 -8.91
C LYS A 182 -10.34 5.44 -8.05
N VAL A 183 -9.50 6.35 -8.54
CA VAL A 183 -8.40 6.93 -7.75
C VAL A 183 -8.77 8.28 -7.22
N SER A 184 -8.70 8.44 -5.90
CA SER A 184 -8.78 9.74 -5.24
C SER A 184 -7.50 10.00 -4.46
N CYS A 185 -7.05 11.26 -4.42
CA CYS A 185 -5.90 11.69 -3.63
C CYS A 185 -6.33 12.76 -2.64
N TYR A 186 -6.13 12.49 -1.36
CA TYR A 186 -6.42 13.38 -0.24
C TYR A 186 -5.10 13.88 0.34
N VAL A 187 -4.93 15.20 0.38
CA VAL A 187 -3.78 15.84 1.02
C VAL A 187 -4.27 16.55 2.27
N SER A 188 -3.72 16.18 3.43
CA SER A 188 -4.01 16.79 4.73
C SER A 188 -2.79 17.56 5.19
N ASP A 189 -2.98 18.83 5.57
CA ASP A 189 -1.93 19.70 6.12
C ASP A 189 -2.26 20.09 7.56
N ASP A 190 -1.49 19.58 8.51
CA ASP A 190 -1.66 19.90 9.94
C ASP A 190 -1.18 21.32 10.27
N GLY A 191 -0.36 21.93 9.41
CA GLY A 191 0.18 23.27 9.61
C GLY A 191 -0.75 24.39 9.14
N ALA A 192 -1.83 24.06 8.43
CA ALA A 192 -2.74 25.00 7.79
C ALA A 192 -2.01 26.12 7.02
N ALA A 193 -0.89 25.80 6.38
CA ALA A 193 0.02 26.79 5.83
C ALA A 193 -0.43 27.20 4.42
N MET A 194 -0.49 28.52 4.17
CA MET A 194 -0.83 29.04 2.84
C MET A 194 0.13 28.55 1.75
N LEU A 195 1.41 28.34 2.09
CA LEU A 195 2.42 27.80 1.17
C LEU A 195 2.05 26.40 0.65
N SER A 196 1.55 25.51 1.53
CA SER A 196 1.10 24.17 1.13
C SER A 196 -0.06 24.28 0.13
N PHE A 197 -1.01 25.17 0.41
CA PHE A 197 -2.16 25.42 -0.45
C PHE A 197 -1.76 25.97 -1.83
N GLU A 198 -1.00 27.09 -1.88
CA GLU A 198 -0.54 27.68 -3.15
C GLU A 198 0.31 26.67 -3.96
N SER A 199 1.15 25.87 -3.28
CA SER A 199 1.91 24.80 -3.94
C SER A 199 1.02 23.73 -4.57
N LEU A 200 -0.08 23.33 -3.91
CA LEU A 200 -1.01 22.34 -4.45
C LEU A 200 -1.81 22.88 -5.64
N VAL A 201 -2.14 24.17 -5.65
CA VAL A 201 -2.75 24.84 -6.82
C VAL A 201 -1.83 24.76 -8.04
N GLU A 202 -0.57 25.18 -7.88
CA GLU A 202 0.45 25.07 -8.95
C GLU A 202 0.69 23.62 -9.38
N THR A 203 0.63 22.69 -8.42
CA THR A 203 0.79 21.25 -8.69
C THR A 203 -0.38 20.72 -9.52
N ALA A 204 -1.61 21.17 -9.24
CA ALA A 204 -2.79 20.78 -10.00
C ALA A 204 -2.69 21.24 -11.47
N ASP A 205 -2.25 22.47 -11.70
CA ASP A 205 -2.04 23.00 -13.05
C ASP A 205 -0.95 22.23 -13.82
N PHE A 206 0.16 21.89 -13.14
CA PHE A 206 1.20 21.08 -13.75
C PHE A 206 0.74 19.63 -14.01
N ALA A 207 -0.07 19.05 -13.12
CA ALA A 207 -0.61 17.69 -13.27
C ALA A 207 -1.41 17.54 -14.56
N ARG A 208 -2.16 18.57 -14.98
CA ARG A 208 -2.91 18.57 -16.25
C ARG A 208 -2.02 18.33 -17.48
N LYS A 209 -0.75 18.74 -17.41
CA LYS A 209 0.24 18.51 -18.47
C LYS A 209 0.99 17.19 -18.26
N TRP A 210 1.39 16.92 -17.03
CA TRP A 210 2.23 15.78 -16.66
C TRP A 210 1.50 14.43 -16.77
N VAL A 211 0.26 14.34 -16.28
CA VAL A 211 -0.49 13.08 -16.23
C VAL A 211 -0.71 12.49 -17.62
N PRO A 212 -1.19 13.24 -18.65
CA PRO A 212 -1.32 12.72 -20.00
C PRO A 212 0.01 12.26 -20.60
N PHE A 213 1.09 13.01 -20.37
CA PHE A 213 2.44 12.65 -20.84
C PHE A 213 2.92 11.34 -20.21
N CYS A 214 2.76 11.19 -18.89
CA CYS A 214 3.13 9.97 -18.17
C CYS A 214 2.39 8.74 -18.66
N LYS A 215 1.07 8.85 -18.84
CA LYS A 215 0.23 7.74 -19.31
C LYS A 215 0.52 7.40 -20.78
N LYS A 216 0.64 8.40 -21.66
CA LYS A 216 0.89 8.20 -23.10
C LYS A 216 2.21 7.48 -23.38
N PHE A 217 3.26 7.77 -22.62
CA PHE A 217 4.60 7.22 -22.86
C PHE A 217 5.02 6.17 -21.83
N SER A 218 4.13 5.75 -20.94
CA SER A 218 4.40 4.81 -19.84
C SER A 218 5.72 5.16 -19.13
N ILE A 219 5.76 6.37 -18.56
CA ILE A 219 6.97 6.92 -17.93
C ILE A 219 7.13 6.36 -16.52
N GLU A 220 8.34 5.92 -16.20
CA GLU A 220 8.71 5.43 -14.87
C GLU A 220 10.10 5.97 -14.49
N PRO A 221 10.29 6.43 -13.24
CA PRO A 221 9.27 6.65 -12.20
C PRO A 221 8.31 7.81 -12.56
N ARG A 222 7.12 7.83 -11.94
CA ARG A 222 6.08 8.85 -12.24
C ARG A 222 6.28 10.19 -11.54
N ALA A 223 7.18 10.25 -10.56
CA ALA A 223 7.56 11.50 -9.91
C ALA A 223 8.57 12.26 -10.79
N PRO A 224 8.26 13.50 -11.25
CA PRO A 224 9.07 14.19 -12.25
C PRO A 224 10.48 14.55 -11.79
N GLU A 225 10.69 14.97 -10.53
CA GLU A 225 12.04 15.29 -10.01
C GLU A 225 12.95 14.06 -10.12
N PHE A 226 12.45 12.91 -9.68
CA PHE A 226 13.19 11.66 -9.72
C PHE A 226 13.41 11.18 -11.15
N TYR A 227 12.40 11.28 -12.02
CA TYR A 227 12.51 10.90 -13.43
C TYR A 227 13.54 11.74 -14.19
N PHE A 228 13.48 13.07 -14.09
CA PHE A 228 14.39 13.94 -14.84
C PHE A 228 15.81 13.97 -14.27
N SER A 229 15.99 13.58 -13.01
CA SER A 229 17.31 13.47 -12.36
C SER A 229 18.04 12.16 -12.66
N GLN A 230 17.36 11.15 -13.18
CA GLN A 230 18.00 9.89 -13.55
C GLN A 230 18.96 10.08 -14.73
N LYS A 231 20.17 9.52 -14.58
CA LYS A 231 21.21 9.50 -15.63
C LYS A 231 21.13 8.27 -16.54
N ILE A 232 20.04 7.51 -16.47
CA ILE A 232 19.81 6.31 -17.28
C ILE A 232 19.43 6.74 -18.70
N ASP A 233 19.70 5.88 -19.69
CA ASP A 233 19.22 6.07 -21.05
C ASP A 233 17.68 6.09 -21.08
N TYR A 234 17.13 7.29 -21.26
CA TYR A 234 15.70 7.55 -21.29
C TYR A 234 15.05 7.22 -22.64
N LEU A 235 15.84 6.85 -23.66
CA LEU A 235 15.33 6.42 -24.97
C LEU A 235 15.15 4.90 -25.04
N LYS A 236 15.66 4.17 -24.06
CA LYS A 236 15.55 2.72 -24.01
C LYS A 236 14.08 2.29 -24.04
N ASP A 237 13.76 1.38 -24.97
CA ASP A 237 12.43 0.79 -25.17
C ASP A 237 11.32 1.81 -25.55
N LYS A 238 11.67 3.02 -25.97
CA LYS A 238 10.71 4.04 -26.44
C LYS A 238 10.56 4.00 -27.95
N VAL A 239 9.39 3.55 -28.41
CA VAL A 239 9.09 3.34 -29.84
C VAL A 239 8.44 4.57 -30.50
N GLN A 240 7.84 5.47 -29.73
CA GLN A 240 7.11 6.63 -30.29
C GLN A 240 8.06 7.72 -30.80
N SER A 241 7.90 8.10 -32.08
CA SER A 241 8.75 9.09 -32.77
C SER A 241 8.65 10.50 -32.20
N SER A 242 7.50 10.88 -31.64
CA SER A 242 7.29 12.21 -31.03
C SER A 242 7.88 12.36 -29.63
N PHE A 243 8.29 11.24 -29.00
CA PHE A 243 8.72 11.20 -27.60
C PHE A 243 9.84 12.19 -27.29
N VAL A 244 10.87 12.27 -28.13
CA VAL A 244 12.03 13.16 -27.89
C VAL A 244 11.59 14.63 -27.83
N LYS A 245 10.70 15.05 -28.73
CA LYS A 245 10.18 16.42 -28.80
C LYS A 245 9.30 16.73 -27.60
N GLU A 246 8.35 15.85 -27.29
CA GLU A 246 7.41 16.03 -26.18
C GLU A 246 8.13 15.98 -24.81
N ARG A 247 9.08 15.06 -24.63
CA ARG A 247 9.89 14.99 -23.40
C ARG A 247 10.70 16.27 -23.18
N ARG A 248 11.29 16.84 -24.24
CA ARG A 248 12.05 18.10 -24.12
C ARG A 248 11.16 19.28 -23.77
N ALA A 249 9.95 19.33 -24.32
CA ALA A 249 8.95 20.33 -23.93
C ALA A 249 8.55 20.13 -22.46
N MET A 250 8.17 18.91 -22.07
CA MET A 250 7.77 18.59 -20.70
C MET A 250 8.86 18.89 -19.66
N LYS A 251 10.13 18.64 -19.99
CA LYS A 251 11.25 19.01 -19.11
C LYS A 251 11.31 20.52 -18.87
N ARG A 252 11.09 21.35 -19.91
CA ARG A 252 11.07 22.81 -19.75
C ARG A 252 9.90 23.26 -18.87
N ASP A 253 8.71 22.75 -19.15
CA ASP A 253 7.51 23.02 -18.35
C ASP A 253 7.71 22.62 -16.87
N TYR A 254 8.45 21.52 -16.62
CA TYR A 254 8.78 21.08 -15.27
C TYR A 254 9.77 22.02 -14.55
N GLU A 255 10.83 22.48 -15.24
CA GLU A 255 11.76 23.45 -14.66
C GLU A 255 11.06 24.79 -14.37
N GLU A 256 10.14 25.24 -15.22
CA GLU A 256 9.31 26.42 -14.95
C GLU A 256 8.40 26.22 -13.74
N PHE A 257 7.79 25.04 -13.60
CA PHE A 257 7.03 24.66 -12.41
C PHE A 257 7.90 24.72 -11.14
N LYS A 258 9.12 24.16 -11.17
CA LYS A 258 10.07 24.24 -10.05
C LYS A 258 10.40 25.68 -9.67
N ILE A 259 10.60 26.55 -10.65
CA ILE A 259 10.86 27.98 -10.42
C ILE A 259 9.66 28.64 -9.72
N ARG A 260 8.42 28.37 -10.15
CA ARG A 260 7.21 28.91 -9.51
C ARG A 260 7.08 28.44 -8.06
N ILE A 261 7.25 27.15 -7.80
CA ILE A 261 7.25 26.60 -6.43
C ILE A 261 8.33 27.26 -5.57
N ASN A 262 9.57 27.42 -6.08
CA ASN A 262 10.64 28.08 -5.34
C ASN A 262 10.33 29.56 -5.05
N ALA A 263 9.66 30.25 -5.96
CA ALA A 263 9.20 31.61 -5.73
C ALA A 263 8.14 31.68 -4.60
N LEU A 264 7.22 30.72 -4.54
CA LEU A 264 6.25 30.61 -3.43
C LEU A 264 6.96 30.35 -2.10
N VAL A 265 7.94 29.43 -2.07
CA VAL A 265 8.73 29.16 -0.86
C VAL A 265 9.47 30.41 -0.38
N ALA A 266 10.10 31.15 -1.31
CA ALA A 266 10.80 32.39 -0.96
C ALA A 266 9.84 33.50 -0.47
N LYS A 267 8.63 33.59 -1.04
CA LYS A 267 7.56 34.49 -0.58
C LYS A 267 7.10 34.12 0.83
N ALA A 268 6.89 32.84 1.09
CA ALA A 268 6.40 32.31 2.37
C ALA A 268 7.36 32.55 3.56
N GLN A 269 8.66 32.74 3.31
CA GLN A 269 9.61 33.10 4.36
C GLN A 269 9.38 34.51 4.95
N LYS A 270 8.63 35.37 4.26
CA LYS A 270 8.31 36.73 4.70
C LYS A 270 6.85 36.80 5.10
N THR A 271 6.55 36.42 6.34
CA THR A 271 5.18 36.50 6.89
C THR A 271 4.73 37.97 6.95
N PRO A 272 3.59 38.34 6.33
CA PRO A 272 3.05 39.69 6.44
C PRO A 272 2.60 39.98 7.88
N GLU A 273 2.73 41.23 8.34
CA GLU A 273 2.28 41.64 9.68
C GLU A 273 0.76 41.52 9.85
N GLU A 274 0.00 41.80 8.78
CA GLU A 274 -1.46 41.69 8.75
C GLU A 274 -1.96 40.24 8.53
N GLY A 275 -1.04 39.28 8.41
CA GLY A 275 -1.34 37.89 8.08
C GLY A 275 -1.45 37.62 6.59
N TRP A 276 -1.64 36.35 6.24
CA TRP A 276 -1.79 35.92 4.86
C TRP A 276 -3.16 36.27 4.30
N THR A 277 -3.21 36.57 3.01
CA THR A 277 -4.42 36.91 2.25
C THR A 277 -4.48 36.05 0.99
N MET A 278 -5.65 35.50 0.69
CA MET A 278 -5.92 34.76 -0.54
C MET A 278 -5.91 35.69 -1.78
N GLN A 279 -5.89 35.09 -2.98
CA GLN A 279 -5.89 35.86 -4.23
C GLN A 279 -7.18 36.68 -4.46
N ASP A 280 -8.29 36.28 -3.85
CA ASP A 280 -9.57 36.99 -3.88
C ASP A 280 -9.66 38.16 -2.88
N GLY A 281 -8.58 38.41 -2.13
CA GLY A 281 -8.49 39.47 -1.13
C GLY A 281 -9.05 39.08 0.25
N THR A 282 -9.51 37.85 0.46
CA THR A 282 -9.99 37.38 1.76
C THR A 282 -8.82 36.96 2.68
N PRO A 283 -8.94 37.16 4.01
CA PRO A 283 -7.90 36.71 4.93
C PRO A 283 -7.79 35.19 4.96
N TRP A 284 -6.56 34.66 5.02
CA TRP A 284 -6.32 33.23 5.12
C TRP A 284 -6.87 32.67 6.45
N PRO A 285 -7.80 31.69 6.43
CA PRO A 285 -8.41 31.17 7.65
C PRO A 285 -7.41 30.48 8.59
N GLY A 286 -6.31 29.95 8.05
CA GLY A 286 -5.23 29.31 8.81
C GLY A 286 -4.16 30.27 9.35
N ASN A 287 -4.44 31.58 9.47
CA ASN A 287 -3.46 32.55 9.99
C ASN A 287 -3.04 32.24 11.44
N ASN A 288 -3.94 31.69 12.26
CA ASN A 288 -3.62 31.20 13.60
C ASN A 288 -3.60 29.67 13.62
N THR A 289 -2.40 29.07 13.67
CA THR A 289 -2.22 27.62 13.63
C THR A 289 -2.80 26.87 14.82
N ARG A 290 -3.15 27.54 15.92
CA ARG A 290 -3.77 26.91 17.10
C ARG A 290 -5.29 27.00 17.12
N ASP A 291 -5.86 27.94 16.37
CA ASP A 291 -7.29 28.22 16.34
C ASP A 291 -7.68 28.72 14.95
N HIS A 292 -7.98 27.75 14.08
CA HIS A 292 -8.44 27.99 12.72
C HIS A 292 -9.58 27.03 12.38
N PRO A 293 -10.52 27.43 11.51
CA PRO A 293 -11.56 26.53 11.04
C PRO A 293 -10.96 25.44 10.13
N GLY A 294 -11.67 24.32 10.01
CA GLY A 294 -11.38 23.31 8.99
C GLY A 294 -11.71 23.85 7.59
N MET A 295 -10.82 23.61 6.63
CA MET A 295 -11.00 23.99 5.23
C MET A 295 -10.90 22.74 4.35
N ILE A 296 -11.83 22.59 3.41
CA ILE A 296 -11.82 21.50 2.43
C ILE A 296 -11.87 22.12 1.04
N GLN A 297 -10.88 21.80 0.22
CA GLN A 297 -10.81 22.24 -1.18
C GLN A 297 -10.70 21.01 -2.10
N VAL A 298 -11.37 21.07 -3.24
CA VAL A 298 -11.31 20.03 -4.28
C VAL A 298 -10.59 20.58 -5.51
N PHE A 299 -9.57 19.86 -5.97
CA PHE A 299 -8.84 20.15 -7.21
C PHE A 299 -8.99 18.99 -8.18
N LEU A 300 -8.96 19.27 -9.50
CA LEU A 300 -8.98 18.26 -10.56
C LEU A 300 -10.15 17.25 -10.51
N GLY A 301 -11.27 17.61 -9.90
CA GLY A 301 -12.46 16.76 -9.83
C GLY A 301 -13.29 16.76 -11.13
N TYR A 302 -14.31 15.89 -11.21
CA TYR A 302 -15.27 15.82 -12.32
C TYR A 302 -15.96 17.15 -12.66
N SER A 303 -16.23 17.96 -11.64
CA SER A 303 -16.81 19.30 -11.72
C SER A 303 -15.76 20.41 -11.79
N GLY A 304 -14.47 20.05 -11.72
CA GLY A 304 -13.35 20.97 -11.57
C GLY A 304 -12.56 21.16 -12.85
N ALA A 305 -13.18 21.79 -13.86
CA ALA A 305 -12.57 22.88 -14.65
C ALA A 305 -13.45 23.31 -15.85
N PRO A 306 -13.46 24.60 -16.22
CA PRO A 306 -13.65 25.02 -17.62
C PRO A 306 -12.48 24.60 -18.53
#